data_AF-A0A1H3ZW81-F1
#
_entry.id   AF-A0A1H3ZW81-F1
#
_cell.length_a   1.000
_cell.length_b   1.000
_cell.length_c   1.000
_cell.angle_alpha   90.00
_cell.angle_beta   90.00
_cell.angle_gamma   90.00
#
_symmetry.space_group_name_H-M   'P 1'
#
loop_
_entity.id
_entity.type
_entity.pdbx_description
1 polymer ?
#
loop_
_entity_poly.entity_id
_entity_poly.type
_entity_poly.pdbx_seq_one_letter_code
_entity_poly.pdbx_strand_id
1 'polypeptide(L)'
;MRLSHIALALLLLSNPALADVLCDSPASSIAHNKTNNEILALAQKKDPDIKKILCGVLTEVNALEKGYTAAPDYENAVVIAENYDQRFQAIQRLSDITLFRHEFNGENYPQFVMADTSWHQGEELQAGPYRVLGVQKFTSANGFPVQLLILELFQFY
;
A
#
# COMPACT_ATOMS: atom_id res chain seq x y z
N MET A 1 -0.60 -47.21 -43.86
CA MET A 1 -1.42 -46.35 -42.97
C MET A 1 -0.62 -45.10 -42.67
N ARG A 2 -1.13 -43.92 -43.05
CA ARG A 2 -0.45 -42.64 -42.87
C ARG A 2 -0.49 -42.24 -41.41
N LEU A 3 0.66 -41.94 -40.81
CA LEU A 3 0.75 -41.32 -39.49
C LEU A 3 0.17 -39.90 -39.58
N SER A 4 -0.98 -39.70 -38.94
CA SER A 4 -1.52 -38.36 -38.71
C SER A 4 -0.90 -37.84 -37.41
N HIS A 5 0.00 -36.88 -37.51
CA HIS A 5 0.50 -36.12 -36.37
C HIS A 5 -0.65 -35.34 -35.75
N ILE A 6 -1.05 -35.70 -34.53
CA ILE A 6 -1.92 -34.86 -33.72
C ILE A 6 -1.05 -33.70 -33.23
N ALA A 7 -1.14 -32.57 -33.92
CA ALA A 7 -0.61 -31.31 -33.43
C ALA A 7 -1.50 -30.85 -32.28
N LEU A 8 -0.97 -30.94 -31.06
CA LEU A 8 -1.57 -30.31 -29.88
C LEU A 8 -1.34 -28.81 -30.02
N ALA A 9 -2.30 -28.12 -30.64
CA ALA A 9 -2.36 -26.68 -30.62
C ALA A 9 -2.78 -26.25 -29.21
N LEU A 10 -1.79 -26.01 -28.33
CA LEU A 10 -2.01 -25.14 -27.18
C LEU A 10 -2.39 -23.77 -27.74
N LEU A 11 -3.69 -23.48 -27.74
CA LEU A 11 -4.17 -22.12 -27.67
C LEU A 11 -3.62 -21.53 -26.36
N LEU A 12 -2.41 -21.00 -26.43
CA LEU A 12 -1.96 -19.91 -25.59
C LEU A 12 -2.87 -18.73 -25.93
N LEU A 13 -4.07 -18.75 -25.36
CA LEU A 13 -4.81 -17.52 -25.10
C LEU A 13 -3.86 -16.67 -24.28
N SER A 14 -3.23 -15.73 -24.99
CA SER A 14 -2.41 -14.64 -24.47
C SER A 14 -2.94 -14.25 -23.11
N ASN A 15 -2.17 -14.56 -22.07
CA ASN A 15 -2.43 -14.11 -20.73
C ASN A 15 -2.48 -12.58 -20.76
N PRO A 16 -3.64 -11.90 -20.62
CA PRO A 16 -3.66 -10.47 -20.39
C PRO A 16 -3.73 -10.21 -18.88
N ALA A 17 -3.54 -11.23 -18.02
CA ALA A 17 -3.50 -11.08 -16.56
C ALA A 17 -2.06 -10.98 -16.03
N LEU A 18 -1.13 -10.54 -16.89
CA LEU A 18 0.09 -9.84 -16.45
C LEU A 18 -0.14 -8.33 -16.31
N ALA A 19 -1.38 -7.86 -16.46
CA ALA A 19 -1.77 -6.52 -16.07
C ALA A 19 -1.99 -6.50 -14.55
N ASP A 20 -1.04 -5.86 -13.86
CA ASP A 20 -1.03 -5.55 -12.44
C ASP A 20 -1.10 -6.77 -11.51
N VAL A 21 -0.01 -7.03 -10.79
CA VAL A 21 -0.11 -7.67 -9.48
C VAL A 21 -0.99 -6.72 -8.67
N LEU A 22 -2.28 -7.03 -8.65
CA LEU A 22 -3.33 -6.22 -8.05
C LEU A 22 -2.96 -5.97 -6.59
N CYS A 23 -3.32 -4.79 -6.07
CA CYS A 23 -3.27 -4.55 -4.64
C CYS A 23 -4.31 -5.50 -3.98
N ASP A 24 -3.93 -6.76 -3.78
CA ASP A 24 -4.73 -7.86 -3.21
C ASP A 24 -4.90 -7.59 -1.71
N SER A 25 -5.77 -6.63 -1.43
CA SER A 25 -6.13 -6.24 -0.09
C SER A 25 -7.12 -7.26 0.50
N PRO A 26 -7.16 -7.51 1.82
CA PRO A 26 -8.01 -8.53 2.48
C PRO A 26 -9.51 -8.23 2.36
N ALA A 27 -10.40 -9.24 2.52
CA ALA A 27 -11.88 -9.21 2.38
C ALA A 27 -12.64 -7.95 2.91
N SER A 28 -12.00 -7.16 3.78
CA SER A 28 -12.45 -5.87 4.30
C SER A 28 -12.11 -4.63 3.43
N SER A 29 -11.38 -4.78 2.32
CA SER A 29 -10.99 -3.67 1.44
C SER A 29 -12.06 -3.24 0.47
N ILE A 30 -12.37 -1.95 0.41
CA ILE A 30 -13.33 -1.41 -0.56
C ILE A 30 -12.80 -1.54 -2.01
N ALA A 31 -11.49 -1.78 -2.19
CA ALA A 31 -10.86 -1.96 -3.49
C ALA A 31 -11.03 -3.35 -4.10
N HIS A 32 -11.65 -4.31 -3.40
CA HIS A 32 -11.86 -5.68 -3.89
C HIS A 32 -12.35 -5.75 -5.33
N ASN A 33 -11.61 -6.49 -6.16
CA ASN A 33 -11.94 -6.75 -7.55
C ASN A 33 -12.05 -5.47 -8.42
N LYS A 34 -11.31 -4.41 -8.06
CA LYS A 34 -11.15 -3.19 -8.86
C LYS A 34 -9.73 -3.08 -9.39
N THR A 35 -9.63 -2.64 -10.63
CA THR A 35 -8.36 -2.26 -11.27
C THR A 35 -7.82 -0.95 -10.70
N ASN A 36 -6.53 -0.69 -10.86
CA ASN A 36 -5.90 0.57 -10.48
C ASN A 36 -6.61 1.81 -11.07
N ASN A 37 -7.12 1.71 -12.30
CA ASN A 37 -7.87 2.80 -12.94
C ASN A 37 -9.23 3.05 -12.28
N GLU A 38 -9.93 2.00 -11.85
CA GLU A 38 -11.21 2.15 -11.13
C GLU A 38 -11.00 2.72 -9.74
N ILE A 39 -9.95 2.29 -9.04
CA ILE A 39 -9.54 2.84 -7.74
C ILE A 39 -9.15 4.31 -7.90
N LEU A 40 -8.35 4.66 -8.92
CA LEU A 40 -7.98 6.04 -9.23
C LEU A 40 -9.20 6.90 -9.52
N ALA A 41 -10.14 6.42 -10.34
CA ALA A 41 -11.37 7.14 -10.65
C ALA A 41 -12.25 7.36 -9.41
N LEU A 42 -12.30 6.39 -8.48
CA LEU A 42 -12.99 6.56 -7.20
C LEU A 42 -12.28 7.57 -6.30
N ALA A 43 -10.94 7.51 -6.25
CA ALA A 43 -10.14 8.45 -5.49
C ALA A 43 -10.33 9.89 -5.99
N GLN A 44 -10.29 10.10 -7.30
CA GLN A 44 -10.48 11.39 -7.95
C GLN A 44 -11.88 11.99 -7.78
N LYS A 45 -12.90 11.15 -7.57
CA LYS A 45 -14.25 11.65 -7.22
C LYS A 45 -14.29 12.30 -5.85
N LYS A 46 -13.44 11.85 -4.92
CA LYS A 46 -13.36 12.39 -3.55
C LYS A 46 -12.31 13.50 -3.44
N ASP A 47 -11.18 13.32 -4.11
CA ASP A 47 -10.10 14.30 -4.18
C ASP A 47 -9.52 14.34 -5.61
N PRO A 48 -9.93 15.34 -6.42
CA PRO A 48 -9.49 15.48 -7.82
C PRO A 48 -7.98 15.63 -8.00
N ASP A 49 -7.24 15.99 -6.94
CA ASP A 49 -5.80 16.18 -7.03
C ASP A 49 -5.05 14.84 -7.08
N ILE A 50 -5.67 13.72 -6.70
CA ILE A 50 -5.07 12.38 -6.71
C ILE A 50 -4.71 11.97 -8.14
N LYS A 51 -3.46 11.57 -8.35
CA LYS A 51 -2.91 11.27 -9.68
C LYS A 51 -2.56 9.80 -9.88
N LYS A 52 -2.33 9.04 -8.81
CA LYS A 52 -1.81 7.68 -8.90
C LYS A 52 -2.21 6.82 -7.70
N ILE A 53 -2.20 5.52 -7.97
CA ILE A 53 -2.36 4.46 -6.99
C ILE A 53 -1.01 3.74 -6.83
N LEU A 54 -0.59 3.54 -5.59
CA LEU A 54 0.55 2.74 -5.19
C LEU A 54 0.02 1.47 -4.48
N CYS A 55 0.74 0.36 -4.57
CA CYS A 55 0.37 -0.88 -3.88
C CYS A 55 1.41 -1.24 -2.82
N GLY A 56 0.93 -1.68 -1.66
CA GLY A 56 1.76 -2.20 -0.57
C GLY A 56 2.37 -1.09 0.27
N VAL A 57 1.79 -0.84 1.44
CA VAL A 57 2.34 0.14 2.39
C VAL A 57 3.75 -0.26 2.78
N LEU A 58 3.98 -1.54 3.09
CA LEU A 58 5.30 -2.07 3.43
C LEU A 58 6.29 -1.88 2.29
N THR A 59 5.86 -2.10 1.05
CA THR A 59 6.69 -1.94 -0.15
C THR A 59 7.14 -0.49 -0.29
N GLU A 60 6.22 0.45 -0.15
CA GLU A 60 6.51 1.87 -0.28
C GLU A 60 7.40 2.40 0.84
N VAL A 61 7.13 2.02 2.09
CA VAL A 61 7.98 2.43 3.21
C VAL A 61 9.40 1.86 3.06
N ASN A 62 9.54 0.59 2.62
CA ASN A 62 10.86 0.00 2.33
C ASN A 62 11.59 0.73 1.20
N ALA A 63 10.89 1.10 0.12
CA ALA A 63 11.48 1.82 -1.00
C ALA A 63 12.00 3.19 -0.56
N LEU A 64 11.24 3.89 0.27
CA LEU A 64 11.62 5.18 0.83
C LEU A 64 12.83 5.07 1.76
N GLU A 65 12.84 4.11 2.69
CA GLU A 65 13.96 3.89 3.62
C GLU A 65 15.26 3.51 2.90
N LYS A 66 15.16 2.71 1.82
CA LYS A 66 16.31 2.31 1.00
C LYS A 66 16.74 3.38 -0.01
N GLY A 67 15.98 4.48 -0.12
CA GLY A 67 16.26 5.57 -1.06
C GLY A 67 16.00 5.23 -2.52
N TYR A 68 15.14 4.24 -2.80
CA TYR A 68 14.68 3.94 -4.16
C TYR A 68 13.60 4.91 -4.64
N THR A 69 12.90 5.52 -3.69
CA THR A 69 11.90 6.58 -3.91
C THR A 69 12.22 7.79 -3.02
N ALA A 70 11.61 8.92 -3.34
CA ALA A 70 11.74 10.17 -2.61
C ALA A 70 10.37 10.83 -2.40
N ALA A 71 10.32 11.89 -1.58
CA ALA A 71 9.08 12.60 -1.28
C ALA A 71 8.22 12.97 -2.51
N PRO A 72 8.77 13.45 -3.65
CA PRO A 72 7.98 13.73 -4.85
C PRO A 72 7.28 12.50 -5.46
N ASP A 73 7.83 11.30 -5.25
CA ASP A 73 7.23 10.05 -5.74
C ASP A 73 5.93 9.70 -5.00
N TYR A 74 5.61 10.43 -3.92
CA TYR A 74 4.41 10.24 -3.13
C TYR A 74 3.39 11.36 -3.28
N GLU A 75 3.69 12.40 -4.06
CA GLU A 75 2.75 13.49 -4.29
C GLU A 75 1.44 12.98 -4.90
N ASN A 76 0.33 13.39 -4.29
CA ASN A 76 -1.01 13.10 -4.74
C ASN A 76 -1.28 11.60 -4.97
N ALA A 77 -0.70 10.76 -4.11
CA ALA A 77 -0.83 9.32 -4.19
C ALA A 77 -1.81 8.78 -3.15
N VAL A 78 -2.49 7.70 -3.52
CA VAL A 78 -3.13 6.78 -2.58
C VAL A 78 -2.34 5.48 -2.59
N VAL A 79 -1.95 4.98 -1.44
CA VAL A 79 -1.36 3.65 -1.28
C VAL A 79 -2.42 2.67 -0.79
N ILE A 80 -2.55 1.52 -1.44
CA ILE A 80 -3.48 0.47 -1.06
C ILE A 80 -2.73 -0.59 -0.27
N ALA A 81 -3.19 -0.89 0.94
CA ALA A 81 -2.61 -1.99 1.72
C ALA A 81 -2.88 -3.35 1.07
N GLU A 82 -1.87 -4.22 1.10
CA GLU A 82 -1.89 -5.59 0.62
C GLU A 82 -2.00 -6.60 1.77
N ASN A 83 -2.07 -7.89 1.46
CA ASN A 83 -2.08 -8.97 2.45
C ASN A 83 -0.92 -8.90 3.48
N TYR A 84 0.28 -8.49 3.07
CA TYR A 84 1.45 -8.38 3.95
C TYR A 84 1.41 -7.19 4.91
N ASP A 85 0.52 -6.23 4.68
CA ASP A 85 0.33 -5.00 5.46
C ASP A 85 -0.56 -5.20 6.70
N GLN A 86 -1.24 -6.34 6.84
CA GLN A 86 -2.08 -6.63 8.02
C GLN A 86 -1.30 -6.74 9.34
N ARG A 87 0.03 -6.71 9.29
CA ARG A 87 0.92 -6.97 10.44
C ARG A 87 1.51 -5.71 11.05
N PHE A 88 0.98 -4.52 10.72
CA PHE A 88 1.49 -3.32 11.37
C PHE A 88 0.93 -3.18 12.78
N GLN A 89 1.85 -3.04 13.73
CA GLN A 89 1.53 -2.79 15.14
C GLN A 89 1.66 -1.31 15.44
N ALA A 90 0.64 -0.75 16.10
CA ALA A 90 0.76 0.57 16.69
C ALA A 90 1.75 0.51 17.86
N ILE A 91 2.84 1.27 17.78
CA ILE A 91 3.86 1.32 18.86
C ILE A 91 3.60 2.51 19.78
N GLN A 92 3.21 3.64 19.20
CA GLN A 92 3.08 4.88 19.96
C GLN A 92 2.00 5.76 19.35
N ARG A 93 1.16 6.34 20.22
CA ARG A 93 0.19 7.36 19.83
C ARG A 93 0.61 8.70 20.42
N LEU A 94 0.67 9.73 19.58
CA LEU A 94 1.06 11.08 19.93
C LEU A 94 -0.05 12.02 19.47
N SER A 95 -1.00 12.33 20.36
CA SER A 95 -2.14 13.21 20.07
C SER A 95 -2.95 12.79 18.83
N ASP A 96 -2.63 13.36 17.68
CA ASP A 96 -3.24 13.23 16.36
C ASP A 96 -2.56 12.21 15.44
N ILE A 97 -1.37 11.72 15.80
CA ILE A 97 -0.62 10.74 15.01
C ILE A 97 -0.42 9.41 15.74
N THR A 98 -0.34 8.32 14.97
CA THR A 98 0.03 7.00 15.47
C THR A 98 1.21 6.45 14.66
N LEU A 99 2.26 6.04 15.36
CA LEU A 99 3.44 5.40 14.80
C LEU A 99 3.21 3.89 14.69
N PHE A 100 3.41 3.37 13.49
CA PHE A 100 3.30 1.96 13.17
C PHE A 100 4.64 1.34 12.82
N ARG A 101 4.76 0.04 13.08
CA ARG A 101 5.89 -0.79 12.69
C ARG A 101 5.39 -2.10 12.14
N HIS A 102 6.11 -2.66 11.19
CA HIS A 102 5.87 -4.01 10.70
C HIS A 102 6.62 -5.05 11.53
N GLU A 103 5.95 -6.12 11.94
CA GLU A 103 6.61 -7.32 12.47
C GLU A 103 6.53 -8.46 11.46
N PHE A 104 7.68 -9.02 11.09
CA PHE A 104 7.76 -10.20 10.25
C PHE A 104 8.83 -11.16 10.76
N ASN A 105 8.46 -12.44 10.93
CA ASN A 105 9.37 -13.48 11.42
C ASN A 105 10.14 -13.12 12.70
N GLY A 106 9.53 -12.36 13.62
CA GLY A 106 10.16 -11.92 14.88
C GLY A 106 11.14 -10.75 14.72
N GLU A 107 11.29 -10.22 13.50
CA GLU A 107 12.06 -9.01 13.21
C GLU A 107 11.13 -7.81 13.03
N ASN A 108 11.68 -6.66 13.38
CA ASN A 108 11.01 -5.37 13.37
C ASN A 108 11.46 -4.60 12.14
N TYR A 109 10.51 -4.28 11.27
CA TYR A 109 10.68 -3.75 9.93
C TYR A 109 10.04 -2.35 9.82
N PRO A 110 10.15 -1.65 8.66
CA PRO A 110 10.00 -0.21 8.53
C PRO A 110 8.78 0.43 9.19
N GLN A 111 8.91 1.72 9.50
CA GLN A 111 7.93 2.49 10.25
C GLN A 111 7.19 3.50 9.36
N PHE A 112 5.92 3.77 9.67
CA PHE A 112 5.15 4.88 9.07
C PHE A 112 4.21 5.51 10.08
N VAL A 113 3.67 6.67 9.73
CA VAL A 113 2.76 7.42 10.61
C VAL A 113 1.38 7.48 9.99
N MET A 114 0.35 7.25 10.79
CA MET A 114 -1.02 7.62 10.44
C MET A 114 -1.43 8.90 11.14
N ALA A 115 -1.94 9.86 10.38
CA ALA A 115 -2.57 11.09 10.88
C ALA A 115 -4.09 10.86 11.03
N ASP A 116 -4.51 10.08 12.03
CA ASP A 116 -5.90 10.07 12.50
C ASP A 116 -6.04 9.41 13.89
N THR A 117 -7.06 9.87 14.61
CA THR A 117 -7.55 9.42 15.91
C THR A 117 -8.56 8.26 15.87
N SER A 118 -9.10 7.91 14.69
CA SER A 118 -10.13 6.86 14.51
C SER A 118 -9.66 5.42 14.78
N TRP A 119 -8.36 5.21 15.05
CA TRP A 119 -7.85 3.91 15.45
C TRP A 119 -8.34 3.55 16.88
N HIS A 120 -9.31 2.64 16.96
CA HIS A 120 -9.68 1.98 18.20
C HIS A 120 -8.75 0.78 18.43
N GLN A 121 -8.09 0.77 19.59
CA GLN A 121 -7.16 -0.28 20.00
C GLN A 121 -7.87 -1.65 19.98
N GLY A 122 -7.46 -2.56 19.09
CA GLY A 122 -7.95 -3.94 19.05
C GLY A 122 -9.02 -4.28 17.99
N GLU A 123 -9.38 -3.37 17.09
CA GLU A 123 -10.18 -3.74 15.90
C GLU A 123 -9.27 -3.98 14.68
N GLU A 124 -9.33 -5.20 14.13
CA GLU A 124 -8.63 -5.57 12.89
C GLU A 124 -9.27 -4.87 11.68
N LEU A 125 -8.75 -3.72 11.27
CA LEU A 125 -8.99 -3.20 9.93
C LEU A 125 -7.75 -2.46 9.38
N GLN A 126 -6.76 -3.20 8.90
CA GLN A 126 -5.65 -2.68 8.08
C GLN A 126 -5.69 -3.25 6.65
N ALA A 127 -6.76 -2.90 5.95
CA ALA A 127 -7.06 -3.39 4.61
C ALA A 127 -7.69 -2.27 3.76
N GLY A 128 -7.20 -1.03 3.89
CA GLY A 128 -7.82 0.14 3.29
C GLY A 128 -6.90 0.94 2.36
N PRO A 129 -7.47 1.87 1.58
CA PRO A 129 -6.68 2.90 0.89
C PRO A 129 -6.19 3.92 1.90
N TYR A 130 -4.95 4.38 1.74
CA TYR A 130 -4.39 5.47 2.51
C TYR A 130 -3.97 6.59 1.59
N ARG A 131 -4.41 7.80 1.90
CA ARG A 131 -3.89 9.01 1.26
C ARG A 131 -2.48 9.26 1.77
N VAL A 132 -1.55 9.52 0.86
CA VAL A 132 -0.24 10.00 1.26
C VAL A 132 -0.31 11.50 1.51
N LEU A 133 -0.01 11.92 2.74
CA LEU A 133 0.10 13.33 3.11
C LEU A 133 1.50 13.88 2.83
N GLY A 134 2.51 13.01 2.80
CA GLY A 134 3.87 13.37 2.44
C GLY A 134 4.91 12.49 3.13
N VAL A 135 6.17 12.92 3.05
CA VAL A 135 7.30 12.32 3.76
C VAL A 135 7.87 13.33 4.73
N GLN A 136 7.98 12.95 6.01
CA GLN A 136 8.61 13.77 7.03
C GLN A 136 9.99 13.21 7.39
N LYS A 137 10.98 14.11 7.45
CA LYS A 137 12.34 13.78 7.89
C LYS A 137 12.52 14.23 9.33
N PHE A 138 13.17 13.40 10.14
CA PHE A 138 13.54 13.73 11.51
C PHE A 138 14.88 13.11 11.84
N THR A 139 15.46 13.60 12.93
CA THR A 139 16.67 13.05 13.51
C THR A 139 16.28 12.26 14.74
N SER A 140 16.59 10.96 14.75
CA SER A 140 16.43 10.12 15.93
C SER A 140 17.25 10.67 17.11
N ALA A 141 16.91 10.23 18.33
CA ALA A 141 17.65 10.61 19.54
C ALA A 141 19.17 10.33 19.46
N ASN A 142 19.57 9.38 18.61
CA ASN A 142 20.97 8.99 18.41
C ASN A 142 21.64 9.69 17.22
N GLY A 143 21.00 10.70 16.61
CA GLY A 143 21.58 11.48 15.52
C GLY A 143 21.40 10.89 14.12
N PHE A 144 20.78 9.71 13.98
CA PHE A 144 20.52 9.12 12.67
C PHE A 144 19.29 9.75 12.00
N PRO A 145 19.38 10.11 10.71
CA PRO A 145 18.24 10.60 9.94
C PRO A 145 17.24 9.47 9.72
N VAL A 146 15.96 9.79 9.83
CA VAL A 146 14.85 8.88 9.58
C VAL A 146 13.83 9.60 8.71
N GLN A 147 13.22 8.85 7.79
CA GLN A 147 12.15 9.31 6.93
C GLN A 147 10.90 8.50 7.25
N LEU A 148 9.78 9.16 7.50
CA LEU A 148 8.49 8.51 7.70
C LEU A 148 7.53 8.94 6.61
N LEU A 149 6.89 7.95 6.00
CA LEU A 149 5.72 8.15 5.16
C LEU A 149 4.54 8.51 6.06
N ILE A 150 3.87 9.63 5.77
CA ILE A 150 2.71 10.10 6.51
C ILE A 150 1.46 9.74 5.72
N LEU A 151 0.61 8.94 6.33
CA LEU A 151 -0.59 8.38 5.74
C LEU A 151 -1.84 8.85 6.48
N GLU A 152 -2.95 8.93 5.75
CA GLU A 152 -4.28 9.19 6.31
C GLU A 152 -5.25 8.15 5.77
N LEU A 153 -6.16 7.66 6.60
CA LEU A 153 -7.17 6.69 6.16
C LEU A 153 -8.06 7.34 5.08
N PHE A 154 -8.10 6.73 3.90
CA PHE A 154 -8.83 7.26 2.75
C PHE A 154 -9.97 6.32 2.36
N GLN A 155 -11.13 6.52 2.96
CA GLN A 155 -12.29 5.68 2.70
C GLN A 155 -13.05 6.16 1.45
N PHE A 156 -13.51 5.23 0.60
CA PHE A 156 -14.20 5.53 -0.66
C PHE A 156 -15.73 5.69 -0.54
N TYR A 157 -16.30 5.62 0.67
CA TYR A 157 -17.75 5.78 0.87
C TYR A 157 -18.22 7.23 0.73
#